data_AF-A0A6A6C989-F1
#
_entry.id   AF-A0A6A6C989-F1
#
_cell.length_a   1.000
_cell.length_b   1.000
_cell.length_c   1.000
_cell.angle_alpha   90.00
_cell.angle_beta   90.00
_cell.angle_gamma   90.00
#
_symmetry.space_group_name_H-M   'P 1'
#
loop_
_entity.id
_entity.type
_entity.pdbx_description
1 polymer ?
#
loop_
_entity_poly.entity_id
_entity_poly.type
_entity_poly.pdbx_seq_one_letter_code
_entity_poly.pdbx_strand_id
1 'polypeptide(L)'
;MFKDLDPFEEGVVGRFLDVDFFSELMTVPRMGRAMHQQAMSSLLQHWELTRDGYFSMFGAFAAAKSIEMPAYDHEKNLQRGTRALKQFRLMQCPSVTSEVTPWLWLGISVLIYAHCGLGNSGTTVRRYILQHLLELRQQGQDYTSHPGVISLIALDIFECLIHRRMPVLNMPLRQNVGADAFLGVCAPLVRLCCDLATLSYNWQDGNFDEDVLAGFEAAVDCWQPTLSPDWYEEASKIETTHVLSQIRVHRAMLLLFAHRLRHAFGREDAAASQMAHSILSELDLATIATRQPPMWTMSPFIVAALEVPDTNERSKVVRNVPKYGDKLSPKSQRMAADFLRAFWTYRDQHDGFRWIDMLHYFPPLCLYM
;
A
#
# COMPACT_ATOMS: atom_id res chain seq x y z
N MET A 1 -13.26 6.61 -31.45
CA MET A 1 -12.84 7.10 -30.12
C MET A 1 -11.52 7.85 -30.19
N PHE A 2 -10.46 7.29 -30.80
CA PHE A 2 -9.11 7.87 -30.78
C PHE A 2 -8.73 8.80 -31.94
N LYS A 3 -9.68 9.48 -32.60
CA LYS A 3 -9.36 10.23 -33.83
C LYS A 3 -8.67 11.58 -33.59
N ASP A 4 -8.66 12.07 -32.34
CA ASP A 4 -8.16 13.41 -31.97
C ASP A 4 -7.22 13.36 -30.75
N LEU A 5 -6.51 12.25 -30.54
CA LEU A 5 -5.53 12.16 -29.45
C LEU A 5 -4.34 13.07 -29.75
N ASP A 6 -3.88 13.80 -28.74
CA ASP A 6 -2.58 14.47 -28.84
C ASP A 6 -1.42 13.44 -28.76
N PRO A 7 -0.19 13.79 -29.17
CA PRO A 7 0.92 12.85 -29.16
C PRO A 7 1.23 12.23 -27.78
N PHE A 8 0.94 12.96 -26.69
CA PHE A 8 1.09 12.41 -25.35
C PHE A 8 0.01 11.36 -25.09
N GLU A 9 -1.25 11.66 -25.40
CA GLU A 9 -2.37 10.75 -25.20
C GLU A 9 -2.24 9.47 -26.05
N GLU A 10 -1.78 9.58 -27.30
CA GLU A 10 -1.43 8.43 -28.13
C GLU A 10 -0.34 7.59 -27.47
N GLY A 11 0.72 8.24 -26.97
CA GLY A 11 1.80 7.58 -26.24
C GLY A 11 1.31 6.86 -24.98
N VAL A 12 0.40 7.49 -24.22
CA VAL A 12 -0.21 6.86 -23.03
C VAL A 12 -1.04 5.66 -23.42
N VAL A 13 -1.96 5.78 -24.38
CA VAL A 13 -2.79 4.66 -24.82
C VAL A 13 -1.93 3.51 -25.33
N GLY A 14 -0.90 3.81 -26.13
CA GLY A 14 0.05 2.80 -26.63
C GLY A 14 0.76 2.03 -25.51
N ARG A 15 1.29 2.73 -24.50
CA ARG A 15 1.93 2.07 -23.35
C ARG A 15 0.95 1.44 -22.37
N PHE A 16 -0.24 2.00 -22.24
CA PHE A 16 -1.28 1.44 -21.36
C PHE A 16 -1.87 0.16 -21.95
N LEU A 17 -1.75 -0.08 -23.26
CA LEU A 17 -2.06 -1.39 -23.87
C LEU A 17 -0.97 -2.44 -23.62
N ASP A 18 0.21 -2.04 -23.17
CA ASP A 18 1.28 -2.95 -22.78
C ASP A 18 1.04 -3.47 -21.34
N VAL A 19 0.68 -4.75 -21.25
CA VAL A 19 0.36 -5.44 -20.00
C VAL A 19 1.60 -5.64 -19.12
N ASP A 20 2.77 -5.77 -19.72
CA ASP A 20 4.00 -6.05 -18.98
C ASP A 20 4.41 -4.84 -18.15
N PHE A 21 4.12 -3.65 -18.66
CA PHE A 21 4.34 -2.38 -17.99
C PHE A 21 3.54 -2.22 -16.68
N PHE A 22 2.28 -2.67 -16.66
CA PHE A 22 1.44 -2.62 -15.45
C PHE A 22 1.79 -3.73 -14.45
N SER A 23 2.39 -4.81 -14.93
CA SER A 23 2.76 -5.98 -14.11
C SER A 23 3.92 -5.67 -13.15
N GLU A 24 4.76 -4.67 -13.43
CA GLU A 24 5.83 -4.22 -12.54
C GLU A 24 5.34 -3.67 -11.18
N LEU A 25 4.06 -3.30 -11.09
CA LEU A 25 3.45 -2.77 -9.87
C LEU A 25 2.84 -3.85 -8.97
N MET A 26 2.90 -5.11 -9.39
CA MET A 26 2.11 -6.19 -8.82
C MET A 26 3.00 -7.33 -8.37
N THR A 27 2.69 -7.93 -7.21
CA THR A 27 3.44 -9.08 -6.66
C THR A 27 3.37 -10.31 -7.58
N VAL A 28 2.28 -10.44 -8.34
CA VAL A 28 2.00 -11.57 -9.23
C VAL A 28 1.55 -11.01 -10.58
N PRO A 29 2.30 -11.18 -11.68
CA PRO A 29 1.96 -10.62 -13.00
C PRO A 29 0.57 -11.04 -13.53
N ARG A 30 0.06 -12.22 -13.16
CA ARG A 30 -1.29 -12.67 -13.53
C ARG A 30 -2.39 -11.86 -12.82
N MET A 31 -2.12 -11.38 -11.62
CA MET A 31 -3.03 -10.60 -10.78
C MET A 31 -3.14 -9.15 -11.26
N GLY A 32 -2.03 -8.56 -11.69
CA GLY A 32 -2.00 -7.24 -12.31
C GLY A 32 -2.85 -7.13 -13.58
N ARG A 33 -2.93 -8.21 -14.35
CA ARG A 33 -3.74 -8.29 -15.56
C ARG A 33 -5.23 -8.07 -15.32
N ALA A 34 -5.79 -8.66 -14.26
CA ALA A 34 -7.23 -8.52 -13.99
C ALA A 34 -7.61 -7.08 -13.63
N MET A 35 -6.79 -6.42 -12.79
CA MET A 35 -6.96 -4.99 -12.48
C MET A 35 -6.81 -4.12 -13.72
N HIS A 36 -5.75 -4.36 -14.50
CA HIS A 36 -5.48 -3.62 -15.72
C HIS A 36 -6.63 -3.75 -16.73
N GLN A 37 -7.14 -4.96 -16.95
CA GLN A 37 -8.29 -5.22 -17.82
C GLN A 37 -9.55 -4.46 -17.38
N GLN A 38 -9.85 -4.44 -16.08
CA GLN A 38 -10.98 -3.68 -15.55
C GLN A 38 -10.79 -2.17 -15.71
N ALA A 39 -9.59 -1.66 -15.44
CA ALA A 39 -9.26 -0.25 -15.62
C ALA A 39 -9.42 0.14 -17.10
N MET A 40 -8.87 -0.67 -18.01
CA MET A 40 -8.99 -0.47 -19.45
C MET A 40 -10.45 -0.50 -19.91
N SER A 41 -11.22 -1.49 -19.48
CA SER A 41 -12.65 -1.58 -19.79
C SER A 41 -13.39 -0.32 -19.32
N SER A 42 -13.08 0.19 -18.12
CA SER A 42 -13.66 1.42 -17.61
C SER A 42 -13.28 2.64 -18.44
N LEU A 43 -12.02 2.77 -18.85
CA LEU A 43 -11.55 3.88 -19.69
C LEU A 43 -12.26 3.88 -21.06
N LEU A 44 -12.35 2.71 -21.69
CA LEU A 44 -12.95 2.59 -23.03
C LEU A 44 -14.46 2.81 -23.01
N GLN A 45 -15.17 2.31 -21.99
CA GLN A 45 -16.62 2.47 -21.87
C GLN A 45 -17.05 3.86 -21.38
N HIS A 46 -16.20 4.51 -20.58
CA HIS A 46 -16.50 5.80 -19.92
C HIS A 46 -15.45 6.85 -20.23
N TRP A 47 -15.08 6.96 -21.51
CA TRP A 47 -13.98 7.80 -22.01
C TRP A 47 -14.06 9.25 -21.52
N GLU A 48 -15.18 9.93 -21.77
CA GLU A 48 -15.34 11.34 -21.42
C GLU A 48 -15.27 11.60 -19.90
N LEU A 49 -15.70 10.63 -19.08
CA LEU A 49 -15.65 10.76 -17.63
C LEU A 49 -14.26 10.51 -17.06
N THR A 50 -13.51 9.59 -17.65
CA THR A 50 -12.32 9.01 -16.99
C THR A 50 -11.00 9.41 -17.63
N ARG A 51 -10.98 9.86 -18.90
CA ARG A 51 -9.73 10.11 -19.66
C ARG A 51 -8.74 11.04 -18.95
N ASP A 52 -9.21 12.15 -18.38
CA ASP A 52 -8.35 13.11 -17.69
C ASP A 52 -7.69 12.48 -16.45
N GLY A 53 -8.42 11.60 -15.75
CA GLY A 53 -7.90 10.83 -14.63
C GLY A 53 -6.80 9.87 -15.08
N TYR A 54 -7.08 9.03 -16.08
CA TYR A 54 -6.12 8.06 -16.59
C TYR A 54 -4.86 8.72 -17.16
N PHE A 55 -5.02 9.78 -17.94
CA PHE A 55 -3.88 10.50 -18.53
C PHE A 55 -3.04 11.21 -17.48
N SER A 56 -3.66 11.87 -16.50
CA SER A 56 -2.91 12.53 -15.42
C SER A 56 -2.17 11.54 -14.54
N MET A 57 -2.83 10.44 -14.17
CA MET A 57 -2.25 9.32 -13.45
C MET A 57 -1.01 8.77 -14.17
N PHE A 58 -1.17 8.40 -15.44
CA PHE A 58 -0.09 7.79 -16.20
C PHE A 58 1.05 8.77 -16.45
N GLY A 59 0.74 10.03 -16.78
CA GLY A 59 1.76 11.06 -16.97
C GLY A 59 2.58 11.30 -15.70
N ALA A 60 1.93 11.32 -14.52
CA ALA A 60 2.62 11.44 -13.24
C ALA A 60 3.47 10.20 -12.92
N PHE A 61 2.94 9.01 -13.18
CA PHE A 61 3.67 7.75 -13.01
C PHE A 61 4.91 7.68 -13.92
N ALA A 62 4.75 7.97 -15.22
CA ALA A 62 5.84 7.96 -16.18
C ALA A 62 6.93 8.96 -15.80
N ALA A 63 6.56 10.18 -15.40
CA ALA A 63 7.51 11.18 -14.91
C ALA A 63 8.25 10.69 -13.65
N ALA A 64 7.55 10.09 -12.69
CA ALA A 64 8.14 9.56 -11.47
C ALA A 64 9.11 8.39 -11.71
N LYS A 65 8.87 7.60 -12.78
CA LYS A 65 9.72 6.50 -13.23
C LYS A 65 10.78 6.91 -14.26
N SER A 66 10.87 8.20 -14.60
CA SER A 66 11.76 8.69 -15.66
C SER A 66 11.55 8.01 -17.01
N ILE A 67 10.29 7.69 -17.33
CA ILE A 67 9.88 7.10 -18.59
C ILE A 67 9.57 8.23 -19.56
N GLU A 68 10.27 8.24 -20.69
CA GLU A 68 10.04 9.23 -21.73
C GLU A 68 8.66 9.06 -22.37
N MET A 69 7.91 10.16 -22.35
CA MET A 69 6.58 10.27 -22.94
C MET A 69 6.57 11.38 -24.00
N PRO A 70 6.07 11.11 -25.23
CA PRO A 70 6.01 12.12 -26.28
C PRO A 70 5.23 13.35 -25.82
N ALA A 71 5.75 14.55 -26.11
CA ALA A 71 5.09 15.82 -25.80
C ALA A 71 4.60 15.98 -24.34
N TYR A 72 5.23 15.28 -23.39
CA TYR A 72 4.86 15.38 -21.98
C TYR A 72 5.12 16.80 -21.45
N ASP A 73 4.09 17.37 -20.86
CA ASP A 73 4.11 18.69 -20.25
C ASP A 73 3.54 18.59 -18.84
N HIS A 74 4.34 19.02 -17.86
CA HIS A 74 4.00 18.89 -16.46
C HIS A 74 2.78 19.74 -16.08
N GLU A 75 2.65 20.95 -16.64
CA GLU A 75 1.55 21.86 -16.36
C GLU A 75 0.24 21.34 -16.95
N LYS A 76 0.27 20.86 -18.20
CA LYS A 76 -0.89 20.18 -18.82
C LYS A 76 -1.31 18.95 -18.03
N ASN A 77 -0.35 18.17 -17.51
CA ASN A 77 -0.65 17.01 -16.68
C ASN A 77 -1.31 17.41 -15.35
N LEU A 78 -0.84 18.49 -14.72
CA LEU A 78 -1.46 19.08 -13.53
C LEU A 78 -2.89 19.58 -13.79
N GLN A 79 -3.12 20.22 -14.93
CA GLN A 79 -4.45 20.65 -15.36
C GLN A 79 -5.39 19.46 -15.54
N ARG A 80 -4.94 18.38 -16.20
CA ARG A 80 -5.69 17.12 -16.33
C ARG A 80 -6.05 16.54 -14.97
N GLY A 81 -5.09 16.42 -14.04
CA GLY A 81 -5.35 15.91 -12.69
C GLY A 81 -6.36 16.75 -11.91
N THR A 82 -6.30 18.08 -12.07
CA THR A 82 -7.26 19.01 -11.47
C THR A 82 -8.66 18.85 -12.06
N ARG A 83 -8.78 18.68 -13.39
CA ARG A 83 -10.07 18.38 -14.05
C ARG A 83 -10.64 17.05 -13.59
N ALA A 84 -9.82 16.01 -13.48
CA ALA A 84 -10.22 14.70 -12.96
C ALA A 84 -10.74 14.77 -11.53
N LEU A 85 -10.04 15.49 -10.63
CA LEU A 85 -10.50 15.70 -9.26
C LEU A 85 -11.82 16.49 -9.21
N LYS A 86 -11.95 17.55 -10.02
CA LYS A 86 -13.20 18.31 -10.14
C LYS A 86 -14.34 17.41 -10.62
N GLN A 87 -14.09 16.60 -11.65
CA GLN A 87 -15.06 15.64 -12.19
C GLN A 87 -15.48 14.63 -11.11
N PHE A 88 -14.53 14.03 -10.40
CA PHE A 88 -14.79 13.08 -9.33
C PHE A 88 -15.66 13.68 -8.22
N ARG A 89 -15.41 14.95 -7.85
CA ARG A 89 -16.21 15.68 -6.86
C ARG A 89 -17.63 16.03 -7.34
N LEU A 90 -17.83 16.16 -8.65
CA LEU A 90 -19.12 16.48 -9.26
C LEU A 90 -19.95 15.23 -9.56
N MET A 91 -19.33 14.06 -9.65
CA MET A 91 -20.04 12.80 -9.79
C MET A 91 -20.88 12.56 -8.53
N GLN A 92 -22.13 12.18 -8.74
CA GLN A 92 -22.94 11.65 -7.64
C GLN A 92 -22.32 10.35 -7.15
N CYS A 93 -22.38 10.11 -5.84
CA CYS A 93 -21.99 8.81 -5.31
C CYS A 93 -22.84 7.74 -6.00
N PRO A 94 -22.23 6.63 -6.48
CA PRO A 94 -22.98 5.58 -7.14
C PRO A 94 -24.09 5.05 -6.24
N SER A 95 -25.28 4.87 -6.83
CA SER A 95 -26.45 4.26 -6.18
C SER A 95 -26.76 2.87 -6.75
N VAL A 96 -26.22 2.58 -7.94
CA VAL A 96 -26.37 1.30 -8.64
C VAL A 96 -25.03 0.77 -9.12
N THR A 97 -24.93 -0.54 -9.30
CA THR A 97 -23.71 -1.27 -9.68
C THR A 97 -23.02 -0.74 -10.93
N SER A 98 -23.77 -0.32 -11.96
CA SER A 98 -23.20 0.21 -13.20
C SER A 98 -22.42 1.51 -13.04
N GLU A 99 -22.70 2.27 -11.97
CA GLU A 99 -22.05 3.56 -11.70
C GLU A 99 -20.75 3.40 -10.90
N VAL A 100 -20.60 2.29 -10.16
CA VAL A 100 -19.48 2.07 -9.23
C VAL A 100 -18.15 1.99 -9.97
N THR A 101 -18.08 1.27 -11.08
CA THR A 101 -16.83 1.05 -11.83
C THR A 101 -16.18 2.36 -12.32
N PRO A 102 -16.84 3.22 -13.12
CA PRO A 102 -16.23 4.47 -13.57
C PRO A 102 -15.91 5.43 -12.42
N TRP A 103 -16.76 5.49 -11.40
CA TRP A 103 -16.52 6.32 -10.21
C TRP A 103 -15.28 5.85 -9.44
N LEU A 104 -15.18 4.55 -9.17
CA LEU A 104 -14.06 3.94 -8.46
C LEU A 104 -12.75 4.16 -9.21
N TRP A 105 -12.71 3.88 -10.52
CA TRP A 105 -11.49 4.02 -11.30
C TRP A 105 -11.05 5.47 -11.52
N LEU A 106 -12.00 6.42 -11.61
CA LEU A 106 -11.65 7.84 -11.60
C LEU A 106 -11.02 8.22 -10.25
N GLY A 107 -11.60 7.76 -9.15
CA GLY A 107 -11.05 7.96 -7.80
C GLY A 107 -9.64 7.36 -7.63
N ILE A 108 -9.43 6.12 -8.08
CA ILE A 108 -8.11 5.45 -8.10
C ILE A 108 -7.11 6.23 -8.96
N SER A 109 -7.53 6.75 -10.11
CA SER A 109 -6.66 7.55 -10.97
C SER A 109 -6.22 8.85 -10.29
N VAL A 110 -7.15 9.53 -9.60
CA VAL A 110 -6.86 10.73 -8.80
C VAL A 110 -5.90 10.40 -7.64
N LEU A 111 -6.07 9.25 -7.00
CA LEU A 111 -5.19 8.77 -5.92
C LEU A 111 -3.76 8.55 -6.41
N ILE A 112 -3.58 7.79 -7.48
CA ILE A 112 -2.26 7.49 -8.04
C ILE A 112 -1.61 8.78 -8.58
N TYR A 113 -2.39 9.67 -9.21
CA TYR A 113 -1.90 10.99 -9.62
C TYR A 113 -1.39 11.81 -8.42
N ALA A 114 -2.19 11.93 -7.36
CA ALA A 114 -1.79 12.67 -6.15
C ALA A 114 -0.53 12.05 -5.51
N HIS A 115 -0.39 10.73 -5.59
CA HIS A 115 0.75 10.02 -5.06
C HIS A 115 2.04 10.23 -5.88
N CYS A 116 2.01 9.91 -7.17
CA CYS A 116 3.17 10.03 -8.05
C CYS A 116 3.53 11.50 -8.32
N GLY A 117 2.53 12.35 -8.54
CA GLY A 117 2.72 13.75 -8.93
C GLY A 117 2.95 14.69 -7.74
N LEU A 118 2.27 14.46 -6.62
CA LEU A 118 2.29 15.38 -5.47
C LEU A 118 2.96 14.79 -4.22
N GLY A 119 3.28 13.49 -4.19
CA GLY A 119 3.84 12.81 -3.01
C GLY A 119 2.85 12.69 -1.86
N ASN A 120 1.54 12.65 -2.15
CA ASN A 120 0.47 12.55 -1.17
C ASN A 120 -0.02 11.10 -1.05
N SER A 121 -0.40 10.64 0.14
CA SER A 121 -0.94 9.28 0.36
C SER A 121 -2.33 9.08 -0.25
N GLY A 122 -3.03 10.17 -0.60
CA GLY A 122 -4.38 10.14 -1.14
C GLY A 122 -5.44 9.77 -0.11
N THR A 123 -5.11 9.76 1.19
CA THR A 123 -5.96 9.27 2.29
C THR A 123 -7.39 9.81 2.23
N THR A 124 -7.56 11.11 1.97
CA THR A 124 -8.88 11.75 1.91
C THR A 124 -9.76 11.14 0.82
N VAL A 125 -9.24 10.99 -0.40
CA VAL A 125 -9.99 10.41 -1.53
C VAL A 125 -10.23 8.92 -1.27
N ARG A 126 -9.24 8.20 -0.73
CA ARG A 126 -9.35 6.77 -0.44
C ARG A 126 -10.43 6.51 0.61
N ARG A 127 -10.41 7.22 1.73
CA ARG A 127 -11.41 7.08 2.79
C ARG A 127 -12.79 7.55 2.34
N TYR A 128 -12.88 8.59 1.49
CA TYR A 128 -14.14 8.97 0.86
C TYR A 128 -14.72 7.81 0.06
N ILE A 129 -13.93 7.14 -0.78
CA ILE A 129 -14.38 5.97 -1.55
C ILE A 129 -14.83 4.84 -0.61
N LEU A 130 -14.00 4.47 0.36
CA LEU A 130 -14.29 3.36 1.27
C LEU A 130 -15.54 3.61 2.13
N GLN A 131 -15.78 4.86 2.56
CA GLN A 131 -16.95 5.21 3.36
C GLN A 131 -18.26 5.01 2.58
N HIS A 132 -18.30 5.41 1.31
CA HIS A 132 -19.48 5.19 0.47
C HIS A 132 -19.66 3.71 0.12
N LEU A 133 -18.58 2.96 -0.08
CA LEU A 133 -18.65 1.51 -0.27
C LEU A 133 -19.17 0.80 0.99
N LEU A 134 -18.85 1.30 2.19
CA LEU A 134 -19.43 0.82 3.44
C LEU A 134 -20.94 1.07 3.49
N GLU A 135 -21.41 2.27 3.10
CA GLU A 135 -22.84 2.60 3.03
C GLU A 135 -23.58 1.70 2.02
N LEU A 136 -23.02 1.49 0.84
CA LEU A 136 -23.58 0.58 -0.17
C LEU A 136 -23.65 -0.87 0.34
N ARG A 137 -22.64 -1.33 1.08
CA ARG A 137 -22.67 -2.65 1.72
C ARG A 137 -23.79 -2.75 2.75
N GLN A 138 -24.02 -1.72 3.55
CA GLN A 138 -25.14 -1.68 4.51
C GLN A 138 -26.50 -1.71 3.80
N GLN A 139 -26.56 -1.28 2.53
CA GLN A 139 -27.74 -1.37 1.65
C GLN A 139 -27.83 -2.70 0.87
N GLY A 140 -26.92 -3.65 1.12
CA GLY A 140 -26.93 -4.98 0.51
C GLY A 140 -26.08 -5.11 -0.77
N GLN A 141 -25.30 -4.10 -1.15
CA GLN A 141 -24.38 -4.15 -2.30
C GLN A 141 -22.92 -4.26 -1.86
N ASP A 142 -22.32 -5.45 -1.93
CA ASP A 142 -20.93 -5.67 -1.51
C ASP A 142 -19.94 -5.66 -2.68
N TYR A 143 -19.05 -4.67 -2.70
CA TYR A 143 -17.99 -4.51 -3.71
C TYR A 143 -16.60 -4.87 -3.17
N THR A 144 -16.48 -5.42 -1.96
CA THR A 144 -15.17 -5.68 -1.35
C THR A 144 -14.41 -6.86 -1.93
N SER A 145 -15.01 -7.58 -2.87
CA SER A 145 -14.31 -8.54 -3.74
C SER A 145 -13.64 -7.86 -4.94
N HIS A 146 -13.97 -6.61 -5.26
CA HIS A 146 -13.40 -5.89 -6.39
C HIS A 146 -11.91 -5.60 -6.15
N PRO A 147 -10.99 -5.98 -7.07
CA PRO A 147 -9.53 -5.83 -6.85
C PRO A 147 -9.11 -4.39 -6.52
N GLY A 148 -9.66 -3.41 -7.23
CA GLY A 148 -9.44 -1.99 -6.93
C GLY A 148 -10.01 -1.54 -5.58
N VAL A 149 -10.97 -2.24 -4.99
CA VAL A 149 -11.47 -1.93 -3.63
C VAL A 149 -10.57 -2.58 -2.59
N ILE A 150 -10.13 -3.82 -2.82
CA ILE A 150 -9.20 -4.54 -1.95
C ILE A 150 -7.90 -3.75 -1.81
N SER A 151 -7.42 -3.12 -2.89
CA SER A 151 -6.24 -2.25 -2.83
C SER A 151 -6.42 -1.05 -1.92
N LEU A 152 -7.56 -0.40 -2.00
CA LEU A 152 -7.89 0.74 -1.14
C LEU A 152 -8.05 0.30 0.32
N ILE A 153 -8.69 -0.84 0.58
CA ILE A 153 -8.82 -1.38 1.94
C ILE A 153 -7.44 -1.70 2.52
N ALA A 154 -6.56 -2.35 1.76
CA ALA A 154 -5.22 -2.72 2.23
C ALA A 154 -4.39 -1.48 2.58
N LEU A 155 -4.37 -0.49 1.68
CA LEU A 155 -3.67 0.78 1.91
C LEU A 155 -4.25 1.55 3.10
N ASP A 156 -5.58 1.56 3.28
CA ASP A 156 -6.20 2.19 4.44
C ASP A 156 -5.82 1.47 5.73
N ILE A 157 -5.80 0.14 5.76
CA ILE A 157 -5.40 -0.64 6.93
C ILE A 157 -3.93 -0.36 7.31
N PHE A 158 -3.01 -0.39 6.35
CA PHE A 158 -1.59 -0.12 6.64
C PHE A 158 -1.38 1.30 7.14
N GLU A 159 -2.02 2.29 6.50
CA GLU A 159 -1.92 3.68 6.95
C GLU A 159 -2.56 3.86 8.33
N CYS A 160 -3.70 3.22 8.60
CA CYS A 160 -4.37 3.24 9.89
C CYS A 160 -3.54 2.59 11.00
N LEU A 161 -2.86 1.46 10.71
CA LEU A 161 -1.96 0.81 11.63
C LEU A 161 -0.83 1.75 12.05
N ILE A 162 -0.12 2.32 11.08
CA ILE A 162 0.99 3.24 11.36
C ILE A 162 0.49 4.48 12.07
N HIS A 163 -0.54 5.16 11.56
CA HIS A 163 -1.03 6.44 12.12
C HIS A 163 -2.00 6.30 13.30
N ARG A 164 -2.20 5.08 13.82
CA ARG A 164 -3.11 4.80 14.95
C ARG A 164 -4.52 5.36 14.71
N ARG A 165 -5.12 4.99 13.58
CA ARG A 165 -6.49 5.35 13.19
C ARG A 165 -7.35 4.11 13.02
N MET A 166 -8.67 4.27 13.06
CA MET A 166 -9.59 3.20 12.71
C MET A 166 -9.68 3.02 11.18
N PRO A 167 -9.45 1.79 10.68
CA PRO A 167 -9.75 1.43 9.29
C PRO A 167 -11.23 1.63 8.97
N VAL A 168 -11.55 2.11 7.77
CA VAL A 168 -12.96 2.35 7.36
C VAL A 168 -13.69 1.04 7.08
N LEU A 169 -13.02 0.14 6.37
CA LEU A 169 -13.51 -1.18 6.00
C LEU A 169 -12.49 -2.22 6.43
N ASN A 170 -12.97 -3.40 6.77
CA ASN A 170 -12.11 -4.54 7.04
C ASN A 170 -12.06 -5.48 5.83
N MET A 171 -10.98 -6.24 5.71
CA MET A 171 -10.83 -7.27 4.68
C MET A 171 -11.95 -8.31 4.79
N PRO A 172 -12.61 -8.67 3.67
CA PRO A 172 -13.67 -9.66 3.68
C PRO A 172 -13.14 -11.02 4.14
N LEU A 173 -13.90 -11.71 4.99
CA LEU A 173 -13.62 -13.09 5.39
C LEU A 173 -13.94 -13.99 4.20
N ARG A 174 -12.95 -14.29 3.34
CA ARG A 174 -13.12 -15.29 2.30
C ARG A 174 -12.96 -16.67 2.92
N GLN A 175 -14.08 -17.39 3.05
CA GLN A 175 -14.07 -18.70 3.71
C GLN A 175 -13.40 -19.79 2.88
N ASN A 176 -13.37 -19.69 1.55
CA ASN A 176 -12.68 -20.62 0.65
C ASN A 176 -12.77 -20.04 -0.76
N VAL A 177 -11.67 -19.54 -1.38
CA VAL A 177 -11.39 -19.54 -2.84
C VAL A 177 -10.03 -18.84 -3.04
N GLY A 178 -8.96 -19.63 -3.26
CA GLY A 178 -7.70 -19.21 -3.89
C GLY A 178 -6.92 -18.04 -3.27
N ALA A 179 -5.78 -17.72 -3.89
CA ALA A 179 -5.04 -16.49 -3.60
C ALA A 179 -5.87 -15.29 -4.07
N ASP A 180 -5.99 -14.23 -3.25
CA ASP A 180 -6.65 -12.99 -3.66
C ASP A 180 -5.95 -12.38 -4.88
N ALA A 181 -6.74 -11.79 -5.79
CA ALA A 181 -6.21 -11.26 -7.05
C ALA A 181 -5.33 -10.02 -6.89
N PHE A 182 -5.08 -9.55 -5.67
CA PHE A 182 -4.27 -8.37 -5.42
C PHE A 182 -3.31 -8.58 -4.23
N LEU A 183 -3.81 -9.12 -3.12
CA LEU A 183 -3.01 -9.44 -1.94
C LEU A 183 -2.45 -10.86 -1.95
N GLY A 184 -2.79 -11.66 -2.97
CA GLY A 184 -2.44 -13.06 -3.03
C GLY A 184 -2.88 -13.79 -1.76
N VAL A 185 -1.93 -14.49 -1.15
CA VAL A 185 -2.16 -15.30 0.06
C VAL A 185 -1.95 -14.49 1.35
N CYS A 186 -1.59 -13.21 1.21
CA CYS A 186 -1.37 -12.29 2.33
C CYS A 186 -2.66 -11.59 2.78
N ALA A 187 -3.81 -11.79 2.11
CA ALA A 187 -5.07 -11.16 2.51
C ALA A 187 -5.45 -11.41 3.99
N PRO A 188 -5.31 -12.64 4.54
CA PRO A 188 -5.53 -12.87 5.97
C PRO A 188 -4.52 -12.15 6.89
N LEU A 189 -3.29 -11.91 6.44
CA LEU A 189 -2.33 -11.10 7.20
C LEU A 189 -2.74 -9.62 7.24
N VAL A 190 -3.31 -9.10 6.16
CA VAL A 190 -3.86 -7.73 6.15
C VAL A 190 -5.05 -7.62 7.12
N ARG A 191 -5.84 -8.69 7.30
CA ARG A 191 -6.87 -8.74 8.35
C ARG A 191 -6.25 -8.59 9.74
N LEU A 192 -5.17 -9.32 10.05
CA LEU A 192 -4.46 -9.18 11.32
C LEU A 192 -3.87 -7.76 11.49
N CYS A 193 -3.44 -7.10 10.41
CA CYS A 193 -3.06 -5.68 10.46
C CYS A 193 -4.23 -4.78 10.88
N CYS A 194 -5.44 -5.06 10.42
CA CYS A 194 -6.65 -4.32 10.82
C CYS A 194 -6.98 -4.52 12.29
N ASP A 195 -6.85 -5.76 12.78
CA ASP A 195 -7.10 -6.09 14.17
C ASP A 195 -6.09 -5.36 15.07
N LEU A 196 -4.80 -5.38 14.72
CA LEU A 196 -3.76 -4.64 15.45
C LEU A 196 -3.96 -3.12 15.39
N ALA A 197 -4.39 -2.57 14.24
CA ALA A 197 -4.70 -1.14 14.11
C ALA A 197 -5.84 -0.75 15.07
N THR A 198 -6.86 -1.61 15.20
CA THR A 198 -7.99 -1.41 16.12
C THR A 198 -7.56 -1.50 17.57
N LEU A 199 -6.75 -2.50 17.94
CA LEU A 199 -6.17 -2.63 19.28
C LEU A 199 -5.34 -1.41 19.64
N SER A 200 -4.44 -1.01 18.73
CA SER A 200 -3.61 0.17 18.90
C SER A 200 -4.46 1.41 19.10
N TYR A 201 -5.47 1.67 18.27
CA TYR A 201 -6.38 2.81 18.41
C TYR A 201 -7.06 2.84 19.79
N ASN A 202 -7.70 1.73 20.20
CA ASN A 202 -8.42 1.65 21.47
C ASN A 202 -7.51 1.83 22.70
N TRP A 203 -6.21 1.54 22.58
CA TRP A 203 -5.25 1.77 23.66
C TRP A 203 -4.91 3.24 23.89
N GLN A 204 -5.37 4.20 23.06
CA GLN A 204 -5.08 5.62 23.31
C GLN A 204 -5.69 6.08 24.63
N ASP A 205 -6.79 5.46 25.03
CA ASP A 205 -7.55 5.79 26.23
C ASP A 205 -7.01 5.10 27.50
N GLY A 206 -5.83 4.47 27.43
CA GLY A 206 -5.18 3.82 28.58
C GLY A 206 -5.74 2.46 28.98
N ASN A 207 -6.72 1.92 28.24
CA ASN A 207 -7.30 0.60 28.47
C ASN A 207 -6.44 -0.51 27.84
N PHE A 208 -5.27 -0.77 28.43
CA PHE A 208 -4.37 -1.84 27.98
C PHE A 208 -4.82 -3.18 28.56
N ASP A 209 -5.30 -4.05 27.68
CA ASP A 209 -5.65 -5.43 28.00
C ASP A 209 -4.54 -6.36 27.50
N GLU A 210 -3.73 -6.86 28.44
CA GLU A 210 -2.63 -7.78 28.16
C GLU A 210 -3.08 -9.10 27.56
N ASP A 211 -4.23 -9.60 27.98
CA ASP A 211 -4.77 -10.88 27.51
C ASP A 211 -5.21 -10.76 26.04
N VAL A 212 -5.78 -9.61 25.66
CA VAL A 212 -6.13 -9.33 24.27
C VAL A 212 -4.89 -9.23 23.38
N LEU A 213 -3.81 -8.59 23.85
CA LEU A 213 -2.56 -8.54 23.09
C LEU A 213 -1.91 -9.93 22.97
N ALA A 214 -1.89 -10.70 24.05
CA ALA A 214 -1.37 -12.07 24.04
C ALA A 214 -2.16 -12.98 23.09
N GLY A 215 -3.50 -12.85 23.07
CA GLY A 215 -4.37 -13.53 22.12
C GLY A 215 -4.07 -13.14 20.66
N PHE A 216 -3.78 -11.86 20.41
CA PHE A 216 -3.35 -11.39 19.09
C PHE A 216 -2.00 -11.99 18.67
N GLU A 217 -0.99 -11.96 19.54
CA GLU A 217 0.32 -12.55 19.28
C GLU A 217 0.21 -14.05 18.97
N ALA A 218 -0.57 -14.80 19.76
CA ALA A 218 -0.85 -16.21 19.52
C ALA A 218 -1.53 -16.45 18.17
N ALA A 219 -2.46 -15.58 17.75
CA ALA A 219 -3.11 -15.66 16.45
C ALA A 219 -2.12 -15.44 15.30
N VAL A 220 -1.19 -14.49 15.43
CA VAL A 220 -0.12 -14.24 14.44
C VAL A 220 0.85 -15.43 14.36
N ASP A 221 1.16 -16.07 15.48
CA ASP A 221 2.07 -17.22 15.54
C ASP A 221 1.44 -18.50 14.97
N CYS A 222 0.15 -18.73 15.25
CA CYS A 222 -0.58 -19.89 14.75
C CYS A 222 -0.98 -19.74 13.28
N TRP A 223 -0.98 -18.52 12.74
CA TRP A 223 -1.40 -18.29 11.36
C TRP A 223 -0.45 -18.95 10.35
N GLN A 224 -1.05 -19.59 9.35
CA GLN A 224 -0.36 -20.16 8.19
C GLN A 224 -1.14 -19.81 6.92
N PRO A 225 -0.46 -19.60 5.77
CA PRO A 225 -1.15 -19.40 4.51
C PRO A 225 -1.88 -20.69 4.09
N THR A 226 -3.15 -20.56 3.70
CA THR A 226 -3.86 -21.65 3.03
C THR A 226 -3.57 -21.55 1.53
N LEU A 227 -2.67 -22.39 1.03
CA LEU A 227 -2.35 -22.49 -0.40
C LEU A 227 -3.16 -23.63 -1.03
N SER A 228 -3.80 -23.38 -2.17
CA SER A 228 -4.39 -24.47 -2.95
C SER A 228 -3.28 -25.34 -3.55
N PRO A 229 -3.52 -26.64 -3.78
CA PRO A 229 -2.57 -27.49 -4.49
C PRO A 229 -2.14 -26.89 -5.83
N ASP A 230 -3.09 -26.34 -6.59
CA ASP A 230 -2.87 -25.68 -7.88
C ASP A 230 -1.87 -24.50 -7.81
N TRP A 231 -1.78 -23.82 -6.66
CA TRP A 231 -0.82 -22.72 -6.48
C TRP A 231 0.62 -23.21 -6.61
N TYR A 232 0.94 -24.37 -6.04
CA TYR A 232 2.30 -24.92 -6.09
C TYR A 232 2.70 -25.40 -7.47
N GLU A 233 1.73 -25.81 -8.29
CA GLU A 233 1.97 -26.27 -9.66
C GLU A 233 2.15 -25.09 -10.63
N GLU A 234 1.44 -23.98 -10.41
CA GLU A 234 1.41 -22.84 -11.33
C GLU A 234 2.37 -21.70 -10.97
N ALA A 235 2.73 -21.53 -9.70
CA ALA A 235 3.56 -20.41 -9.25
C ALA A 235 5.04 -20.60 -9.63
N SER A 236 5.66 -19.55 -10.17
CA SER A 236 7.10 -19.53 -10.41
C SER A 236 7.88 -19.56 -9.09
N LYS A 237 9.16 -19.93 -9.17
CA LYS A 237 10.08 -19.89 -8.02
C LYS A 237 10.22 -18.48 -7.45
N ILE A 238 10.17 -17.44 -8.30
CA ILE A 238 10.25 -16.04 -7.88
C ILE A 238 9.00 -15.66 -7.10
N GLU A 239 7.81 -15.94 -7.65
CA GLU A 239 6.52 -15.66 -6.99
C GLU A 239 6.44 -16.38 -5.64
N THR A 240 6.81 -17.65 -5.59
CA THR A 240 6.85 -18.43 -4.35
C THR A 240 7.78 -17.79 -3.32
N THR A 241 8.99 -17.38 -3.73
CA THR A 241 9.96 -16.75 -2.83
C THR A 241 9.45 -15.41 -2.31
N HIS A 242 8.88 -14.56 -3.17
CA HIS A 242 8.35 -13.25 -2.77
C HIS A 242 7.16 -13.38 -1.84
N VAL A 243 6.22 -14.29 -2.13
CA VAL A 243 5.05 -14.55 -1.28
C VAL A 243 5.45 -15.05 0.11
N LEU A 244 6.36 -16.01 0.18
CA LEU A 244 6.85 -16.52 1.47
C LEU A 244 7.62 -15.45 2.26
N SER A 245 8.41 -14.63 1.56
CA SER A 245 9.11 -13.49 2.16
C SER A 245 8.12 -12.48 2.72
N GLN A 246 7.10 -12.07 1.94
CA GLN A 246 6.03 -11.17 2.39
C GLN A 246 5.34 -11.68 3.65
N ILE A 247 4.98 -12.96 3.67
CA ILE A 247 4.36 -13.59 4.83
C ILE A 247 5.25 -13.43 6.08
N ARG A 248 6.52 -13.79 5.97
CA ARG A 248 7.45 -13.75 7.10
C ARG A 248 7.65 -12.33 7.61
N VAL A 249 7.88 -11.37 6.71
CA VAL A 249 8.15 -9.98 7.11
C VAL A 249 6.91 -9.30 7.69
N HIS A 250 5.70 -9.60 7.20
CA HIS A 250 4.48 -9.05 7.77
C HIS A 250 4.16 -9.66 9.14
N ARG A 251 4.35 -10.97 9.31
CA ARG A 251 4.20 -11.61 10.64
C ARG A 251 5.18 -11.01 11.65
N ALA A 252 6.45 -10.92 11.28
CA ALA A 252 7.47 -10.32 12.14
C ALA A 252 7.18 -8.82 12.41
N MET A 253 6.67 -8.08 11.42
CA MET A 253 6.24 -6.69 11.61
C MET A 253 5.10 -6.61 12.62
N LEU A 254 4.08 -7.46 12.53
CA LEU A 254 2.94 -7.45 13.47
C LEU A 254 3.39 -7.74 14.90
N LEU A 255 4.28 -8.71 15.09
CA LEU A 255 4.86 -9.04 16.40
C LEU A 255 5.74 -7.90 16.92
N LEU A 256 6.59 -7.32 16.08
CA LEU A 256 7.42 -6.16 16.46
C LEU A 256 6.55 -4.96 16.83
N PHE A 257 5.47 -4.73 16.11
CA PHE A 257 4.55 -3.64 16.38
C PHE A 257 3.80 -3.87 17.70
N ALA A 258 3.26 -5.07 17.93
CA ALA A 258 2.66 -5.48 19.20
C ALA A 258 3.63 -5.29 20.37
N HIS A 259 4.89 -5.72 20.19
CA HIS A 259 5.97 -5.52 21.15
C HIS A 259 6.19 -4.05 21.47
N ARG A 260 6.20 -3.15 20.48
CA ARG A 260 6.39 -1.70 20.68
C ARG A 260 5.19 -0.96 21.24
N LEU A 261 3.99 -1.55 21.13
CA LEU A 261 2.86 -1.04 21.88
C LEU A 261 2.98 -1.37 23.37
N ARG A 262 3.46 -2.59 23.70
CA ARG A 262 3.72 -3.03 25.08
C ARG A 262 4.92 -2.29 25.69
N HIS A 263 6.03 -2.19 24.97
CA HIS A 263 7.32 -1.69 25.44
C HIS A 263 7.76 -0.43 24.68
N ALA A 264 7.88 0.68 25.41
CA ALA A 264 8.50 1.91 24.91
C ALA A 264 10.00 1.70 24.59
N PHE A 265 10.57 2.59 23.77
CA PHE A 265 12.02 2.58 23.51
C PHE A 265 12.84 2.68 24.80
N GLY A 266 13.98 2.00 24.83
CA GLY A 266 14.80 1.81 26.04
C GLY A 266 14.34 0.63 26.90
N ARG A 267 13.25 -0.05 26.55
CA ARG A 267 12.77 -1.29 27.19
C ARG A 267 12.62 -2.41 26.17
N GLU A 268 13.15 -3.58 26.50
CA GLU A 268 13.11 -4.76 25.62
C GLU A 268 13.62 -4.48 24.19
N ASP A 269 14.59 -3.56 24.07
CA ASP A 269 15.14 -3.12 22.78
C ASP A 269 15.93 -4.22 22.08
N ALA A 270 16.51 -5.17 22.83
CA ALA A 270 17.24 -6.30 22.27
C ALA A 270 16.30 -7.22 21.46
N ALA A 271 15.13 -7.55 22.02
CA ALA A 271 14.12 -8.35 21.34
C ALA A 271 13.57 -7.63 20.11
N ALA A 272 13.26 -6.34 20.22
CA ALA A 272 12.82 -5.51 19.10
C ALA A 272 13.86 -5.45 17.98
N SER A 273 15.14 -5.26 18.33
CA SER A 273 16.26 -5.24 17.37
C SER A 273 16.42 -6.58 16.65
N GLN A 274 16.23 -7.70 17.35
CA GLN A 274 16.30 -9.03 16.75
C GLN A 274 15.16 -9.25 15.72
N MET A 275 13.93 -8.87 16.06
CA MET A 275 12.79 -8.95 15.14
C MET A 275 13.03 -8.07 13.90
N ALA A 276 13.48 -6.84 14.10
CA ALA A 276 13.81 -5.92 13.01
C ALA A 276 14.93 -6.46 12.11
N HIS A 277 15.99 -7.02 12.70
CA HIS A 277 17.07 -7.65 11.94
C HIS A 277 16.57 -8.84 11.10
N SER A 278 15.65 -9.65 11.65
CA SER A 278 15.02 -10.75 10.92
C SER A 278 14.23 -10.24 9.71
N ILE A 279 13.47 -9.14 9.87
CA ILE A 279 12.72 -8.53 8.77
C ILE A 279 13.68 -8.05 7.66
N LEU A 280 14.66 -7.23 8.02
CA LEU A 280 15.60 -6.64 7.06
C LEU A 280 16.42 -7.73 6.34
N SER A 281 16.82 -8.78 7.06
CA SER A 281 17.57 -9.90 6.49
C SER A 281 16.74 -10.74 5.53
N GLU A 282 15.47 -11.04 5.85
CA GLU A 282 14.57 -11.78 4.94
C GLU A 282 14.34 -10.99 3.65
N LEU A 283 14.20 -9.66 3.72
CA LEU A 283 14.09 -8.80 2.54
C LEU A 283 15.36 -8.84 1.67
N ASP A 284 16.54 -8.76 2.29
CA ASP A 284 17.83 -8.85 1.59
C ASP A 284 17.99 -10.25 0.94
N LEU A 285 17.73 -11.33 1.67
CA LEU A 285 17.83 -12.71 1.19
C LEU A 285 16.89 -12.99 0.02
N ALA A 286 15.61 -12.61 0.14
CA ALA A 286 14.64 -12.79 -0.95
C ALA A 286 15.07 -12.02 -2.20
N THR A 287 15.63 -10.82 -2.03
CA THR A 287 16.12 -10.02 -3.16
C THR A 287 17.35 -10.64 -3.81
N ILE A 288 18.30 -11.16 -3.02
CA ILE A 288 19.49 -11.84 -3.54
C ILE A 288 19.08 -13.09 -4.32
N ALA A 289 18.16 -13.89 -3.77
CA ALA A 289 17.71 -15.14 -4.37
C ALA A 289 16.96 -14.94 -5.70
N THR A 290 16.15 -13.89 -5.79
CA THR A 290 15.29 -13.62 -6.97
C THR A 290 15.82 -12.55 -7.90
N ARG A 291 16.87 -11.82 -7.49
CA ARG A 291 17.39 -10.60 -8.14
C ARG A 291 16.38 -9.45 -8.22
N GLN A 292 15.27 -9.53 -7.49
CA GLN A 292 14.21 -8.53 -7.48
C GLN A 292 13.68 -8.36 -6.06
N PRO A 293 13.47 -7.12 -5.56
CA PRO A 293 12.92 -6.93 -4.23
C PRO A 293 11.45 -7.36 -4.17
N PRO A 294 11.01 -8.05 -3.11
CA PRO A 294 9.59 -8.34 -2.91
C PRO A 294 8.77 -7.03 -2.91
N MET A 295 7.52 -7.11 -3.36
CA MET A 295 6.57 -5.99 -3.33
C MET A 295 5.88 -5.91 -1.97
N TRP A 296 5.12 -4.86 -1.68
CA TRP A 296 4.30 -4.75 -0.45
C TRP A 296 5.10 -4.76 0.86
N THR A 297 6.39 -4.43 0.81
CA THR A 297 7.25 -4.54 1.99
C THR A 297 7.51 -3.21 2.68
N MET A 298 6.90 -2.11 2.23
CA MET A 298 7.15 -0.79 2.80
C MET A 298 6.82 -0.74 4.29
N SER A 299 5.64 -1.20 4.71
CA SER A 299 5.26 -1.17 6.14
C SER A 299 6.20 -2.03 6.99
N PRO A 300 6.47 -3.31 6.66
CA PRO A 300 7.47 -4.10 7.39
C PRO A 300 8.85 -3.46 7.43
N PHE A 301 9.31 -2.91 6.30
CA PHE A 301 10.60 -2.26 6.18
C PHE A 301 10.71 -1.01 7.07
N ILE A 302 9.71 -0.13 7.06
CA ILE A 302 9.72 1.09 7.88
C ILE A 302 9.66 0.73 9.36
N VAL A 303 8.78 -0.17 9.78
CA VAL A 303 8.68 -0.59 11.19
C VAL A 303 10.01 -1.19 11.69
N ALA A 304 10.65 -2.05 10.89
CA ALA A 304 11.97 -2.58 11.23
C ALA A 304 13.07 -1.51 11.21
N ALA A 305 13.02 -0.55 10.28
CA ALA A 305 14.00 0.52 10.16
C ALA A 305 14.05 1.43 11.41
N LEU A 306 12.91 1.66 12.06
CA LEU A 306 12.84 2.43 13.32
C LEU A 306 13.73 1.82 14.42
N GLU A 307 13.89 0.50 14.42
CA GLU A 307 14.61 -0.26 15.43
C GLU A 307 16.13 -0.23 15.26
N VAL A 308 16.65 0.20 14.11
CA VAL A 308 18.09 0.12 13.82
C VAL A 308 18.88 1.10 14.70
N PRO A 309 19.76 0.60 15.59
CA PRO A 309 20.49 1.46 16.52
C PRO A 309 21.78 2.04 15.93
N ASP A 310 22.46 1.29 15.05
CA ASP A 310 23.80 1.61 14.56
C ASP A 310 23.78 2.62 13.39
N THR A 311 24.68 3.61 13.44
CA THR A 311 24.76 4.68 12.43
C THR A 311 25.13 4.17 11.02
N ASN A 312 25.97 3.14 10.91
CA ASN A 312 26.35 2.58 9.61
C ASN A 312 25.18 1.78 9.01
N GLU A 313 24.49 0.99 9.82
CA GLU A 313 23.29 0.25 9.41
C GLU A 313 22.15 1.21 9.02
N ARG A 314 21.95 2.31 9.75
CA ARG A 314 21.00 3.38 9.37
C ARG A 314 21.30 3.96 7.99
N SER A 315 22.57 4.13 7.65
CA SER A 315 22.98 4.57 6.31
C SER A 315 22.63 3.54 5.23
N LYS A 316 22.77 2.24 5.53
CA LYS A 316 22.33 1.14 4.64
C LYS A 316 20.81 1.16 4.46
N VAL A 317 20.06 1.32 5.54
CA VAL A 317 18.58 1.40 5.54
C VAL A 317 18.10 2.55 4.66
N VAL A 318 18.66 3.76 4.81
CA VAL A 318 18.31 4.92 3.97
C VAL A 318 18.56 4.63 2.49
N ARG A 319 19.67 3.98 2.13
CA ARG A 319 19.95 3.57 0.74
C ARG A 319 18.97 2.53 0.21
N ASN A 320 18.38 1.74 1.11
CA ASN A 320 17.41 0.70 0.77
C ASN A 320 15.95 1.22 0.70
N VAL A 321 15.68 2.48 1.03
CA VAL A 321 14.33 3.06 0.93
C VAL A 321 13.74 2.94 -0.49
N PRO A 322 14.47 3.26 -1.59
CA PRO A 322 13.94 3.06 -2.94
C PRO A 322 13.73 1.58 -3.33
N LYS A 323 14.35 0.65 -2.59
CA LYS A 323 14.32 -0.80 -2.87
C LYS A 323 13.12 -1.48 -2.20
N TYR A 324 12.86 -1.14 -0.93
CA TYR A 324 11.85 -1.80 -0.09
C TYR A 324 10.69 -0.92 0.33
N GLY A 325 10.84 0.40 0.21
CA GLY A 325 9.75 1.35 0.37
C GLY A 325 8.97 1.53 -0.93
N ASP A 326 8.33 2.69 -1.04
CA ASP A 326 7.52 3.10 -2.17
C ASP A 326 8.30 3.04 -3.50
N LYS A 327 7.84 2.22 -4.44
CA LYS A 327 8.49 2.07 -5.75
C LYS A 327 7.99 3.09 -6.77
N LEU A 328 6.89 3.78 -6.50
CA LEU A 328 6.18 4.65 -7.44
C LEU A 328 6.66 6.09 -7.38
N SER A 329 6.86 6.63 -6.19
CA SER A 329 7.08 8.06 -5.98
C SER A 329 8.45 8.36 -5.36
N PRO A 330 9.42 8.88 -6.14
CA PRO A 330 10.70 9.37 -5.58
C PRO A 330 10.52 10.43 -4.49
N LYS A 331 9.41 11.18 -4.53
CA LYS A 331 9.08 12.17 -3.50
C LYS A 331 8.71 11.49 -2.18
N SER A 332 7.90 10.45 -2.23
CA SER A 332 7.54 9.64 -1.06
C SER A 332 8.76 8.90 -0.49
N GLN A 333 9.65 8.37 -1.35
CA GLN A 333 10.94 7.81 -0.92
C GLN A 333 11.78 8.81 -0.12
N ARG A 334 11.87 10.07 -0.59
CA ARG A 334 12.57 11.14 0.15
C ARG A 334 11.90 11.41 1.50
N MET A 335 10.57 11.53 1.52
CA MET A 335 9.81 11.73 2.75
C MET A 335 10.05 10.61 3.77
N ALA A 336 10.05 9.35 3.33
CA ALA A 336 10.35 8.21 4.20
C ALA A 336 11.79 8.26 4.75
N ALA A 337 12.78 8.62 3.92
CA ALA A 337 14.16 8.79 4.36
C ALA A 337 14.31 9.94 5.38
N ASP A 338 13.65 11.07 5.14
CA ASP A 338 13.67 12.23 6.04
C ASP A 338 12.99 11.93 7.37
N PHE A 339 11.84 11.22 7.32
CA PHE A 339 11.17 10.69 8.50
C PHE A 339 12.09 9.80 9.34
N LEU A 340 12.75 8.81 8.73
CA LEU A 340 13.66 7.90 9.44
C LEU A 340 14.84 8.65 10.09
N ARG A 341 15.46 9.60 9.38
CA ARG A 341 16.56 10.41 9.93
C ARG A 341 16.12 11.26 11.12
N ALA A 342 14.96 11.91 11.00
CA ALA A 342 14.39 12.71 12.09
C ALA A 342 14.06 11.83 13.29
N PHE A 343 13.46 10.66 13.05
CA PHE A 343 13.12 9.69 14.08
C PHE A 343 14.35 9.22 14.85
N TRP A 344 15.39 8.78 14.14
CA TRP A 344 16.63 8.32 14.79
C TRP A 344 17.32 9.43 15.58
N THR A 345 17.34 10.66 15.06
CA THR A 345 17.88 11.82 15.79
C THR A 345 17.15 12.03 17.11
N TYR A 346 15.82 11.89 17.11
CA TYR A 346 15.02 11.98 18.33
C TYR A 346 15.30 10.81 19.28
N ARG A 347 15.32 9.58 18.76
CA ARG A 347 15.59 8.36 19.52
C ARG A 347 16.96 8.39 20.21
N ASP A 348 17.98 8.92 19.55
CA ASP A 348 19.34 9.01 20.13
C ASP A 348 19.41 9.96 21.34
N GLN A 349 18.41 10.82 21.51
CA GLN A 349 18.36 11.85 22.54
C GLN A 349 17.31 11.58 23.64
N HIS A 350 16.42 10.60 23.43
CA HIS A 350 15.27 10.37 24.29
C HIS A 350 15.02 8.88 24.48
N ASP A 351 14.66 8.49 25.70
CA ASP A 351 14.19 7.14 26.04
C ASP A 351 12.74 7.19 26.55
N GLY A 352 12.10 6.03 26.66
CA GLY A 352 10.81 5.88 27.31
C GLY A 352 9.60 6.35 26.49
N PHE A 353 9.79 6.66 25.21
CA PHE A 353 8.70 7.05 24.31
C PHE A 353 8.23 5.88 23.43
N ARG A 354 6.98 5.93 23.00
CA ARG A 354 6.44 5.04 21.95
C ARG A 354 6.40 5.83 20.64
N TRP A 355 7.01 5.31 19.59
CA TRP A 355 7.10 6.03 18.32
C TRP A 355 5.73 6.37 17.73
N ILE A 356 4.75 5.50 17.93
CA ILE A 356 3.39 5.67 17.41
C ILE A 356 2.68 6.91 17.98
N ASP A 357 3.01 7.26 19.22
CA ASP A 357 2.47 8.45 19.91
C ASP A 357 3.17 9.74 19.47
N MET A 358 4.27 9.60 18.75
CA MET A 358 5.15 10.71 18.38
C MET A 358 5.11 11.02 16.87
N LEU A 359 4.33 10.25 16.08
CA LEU A 359 4.35 10.34 14.62
C LEU A 359 4.06 11.74 14.06
N HIS A 360 3.20 12.52 14.71
CA HIS A 360 2.87 13.88 14.28
C HIS A 360 3.99 14.91 14.53
N TYR A 361 5.03 14.56 15.30
CA TYR A 361 6.20 15.40 15.50
C TYR A 361 7.30 15.20 14.44
N PHE A 362 7.19 14.13 13.63
CA PHE A 362 8.16 13.82 12.59
C PHE A 362 7.71 14.33 11.21
N PRO A 363 8.62 14.45 10.23
CA PRO A 363 8.25 14.68 8.84
C PRO A 363 7.17 13.70 8.38
N PRO A 364 6.23 14.13 7.53
CA PRO A 364 5.14 13.27 7.09
C PRO A 364 5.66 12.01 6.41
N LEU A 365 5.18 10.86 6.87
CA LEU A 365 5.40 9.57 6.22
C LEU A 365 4.24 9.30 5.25
N CYS A 366 4.55 9.08 3.98
CA CYS A 366 3.59 8.67 2.97
C CYS A 366 3.74 7.17 2.74
N LEU A 367 2.69 6.40 3.03
CA LEU A 367 2.69 4.96 2.81
C LEU A 367 1.92 4.66 1.54
N TYR A 368 2.63 4.13 0.55
CA TYR A 368 2.08 3.67 -0.71
C TYR A 368 2.96 2.52 -1.22
N MET A 369 2.37 1.61 -2.00
CA MET A 369 2.88 0.25 -2.30
C MET A 369 4.36 0.16 -2.66
#